data_AF-A0AAE1WSU0-F1
#
_entry.id   AF-A0AAE1WSU0-F1
#
_cell.length_a   1.000
_cell.length_b   1.000
_cell.length_c   1.000
_cell.angle_alpha   90.00
_cell.angle_beta   90.00
_cell.angle_gamma   90.00
#
_symmetry.space_group_name_H-M   'P 1'
#
loop_
_entity.id
_entity.type
_entity.pdbx_description
1 polymer ?
#
loop_
_entity_poly.entity_id
_entity_poly.type
_entity_poly.pdbx_seq_one_letter_code
_entity_poly.pdbx_strand_id
1 'polypeptide(L)'
;SGPDERSIPGNTIAVHADLPFTGLTTFGGSFLSKFECSQMPHPLLEHITFVDTPGVLSGEKQRTQRSYDFTGVISWFAAKCDLILLLFDPHKLDISDEFKRVISSLRLMRVYGALMWSLGKVLNTPEVSRVYIGSFNDKPVNEAAAGPVGKELFEKEQDDLLLDLIDIPKKACDRRINEFVKRARAAKIHAYIMSHLKKEMPALMGKAKTQRRLMDNLETEFEKVQREYHLPAGDFPNVEHFREVLSRYNIDDFEKLKPKMIQAVDDMLGYDIPELLKNFRNIYD
;
A
#
# COMPACT_ATOMS: atom_id res chain seq x y z
N SER A 1 16.37 -8.43 -9.90
CA SER A 1 17.44 -9.12 -10.66
C SER A 1 18.78 -8.48 -10.35
N GLY A 2 19.86 -9.26 -10.39
CA GLY A 2 21.24 -8.76 -10.31
C GLY A 2 22.12 -9.51 -11.31
N PRO A 3 23.29 -8.96 -11.69
CA PRO A 3 24.17 -9.59 -12.67
C PRO A 3 24.76 -10.91 -12.16
N ASP A 4 24.94 -11.02 -10.85
CA ASP A 4 25.57 -12.16 -10.19
C ASP A 4 24.77 -12.56 -8.94
N GLU A 5 24.97 -13.81 -8.51
CA GLU A 5 24.43 -14.30 -7.24
C GLU A 5 25.16 -13.66 -6.06
N ARG A 6 24.45 -12.87 -5.26
CA ARG A 6 25.02 -12.17 -4.10
C ARG A 6 23.98 -11.85 -3.04
N SER A 7 24.43 -11.83 -1.79
CA SER A 7 23.67 -11.30 -0.64
C SER A 7 24.22 -9.95 -0.22
N ILE A 8 23.33 -8.97 -0.07
CA ILE A 8 23.66 -7.60 0.33
C ILE A 8 23.04 -7.33 1.71
N PRO A 9 23.84 -6.95 2.72
CA PRO A 9 23.33 -6.64 4.06
C PRO A 9 22.39 -5.44 4.07
N GLY A 10 21.38 -5.48 4.95
CA GLY A 10 20.33 -4.46 5.06
C GLY A 10 20.85 -3.05 5.35
N ASN A 11 21.92 -2.92 6.15
CA ASN A 11 22.56 -1.62 6.38
C ASN A 11 23.11 -0.98 5.10
N THR A 12 23.54 -1.79 4.13
CA THR A 12 24.09 -1.33 2.85
C THR A 12 22.96 -1.02 1.86
N ILE A 13 21.96 -1.91 1.78
CA ILE A 13 20.84 -1.75 0.85
C ILE A 13 19.99 -0.53 1.19
N ALA A 14 19.86 -0.20 2.48
CA ALA A 14 19.05 0.92 2.96
C ALA A 14 19.67 2.30 2.70
N VAL A 15 20.93 2.37 2.25
CA VAL A 15 21.58 3.63 1.84
C VAL A 15 21.83 3.70 0.33
N HIS A 16 21.47 2.64 -0.41
CA HIS A 16 21.64 2.60 -1.85
C HIS A 16 20.53 3.42 -2.53
N ALA A 17 20.91 4.53 -3.19
CA ALA A 17 19.94 5.47 -3.76
C ALA A 17 19.05 4.86 -4.86
N ASP A 18 19.60 3.92 -5.63
CA ASP A 18 18.90 3.29 -6.75
C ASP A 18 17.90 2.20 -6.34
N LEU A 19 17.80 1.88 -5.04
CA LEU A 19 16.94 0.81 -4.53
C LEU A 19 15.80 1.36 -3.65
N PRO A 20 14.61 0.74 -3.69
CA PRO A 20 13.42 1.26 -3.01
C PRO A 20 13.41 1.05 -1.50
N PHE A 21 14.57 0.79 -0.87
CA PHE A 21 14.69 0.36 0.53
C PHE A 21 15.19 1.44 1.49
N THR A 22 15.44 2.66 0.99
CA THR A 22 15.93 3.79 1.81
C THR A 22 15.00 4.12 2.98
N GLY A 23 13.70 3.98 2.76
CA GLY A 23 12.68 4.16 3.79
C GLY A 23 12.68 3.11 4.90
N LEU A 24 13.52 2.06 4.85
CA LEU A 24 13.64 1.08 5.94
C LEU A 24 14.59 1.55 7.06
N THR A 25 15.37 2.61 6.82
CA THR A 25 16.27 3.21 7.83
C THR A 25 15.54 3.68 9.09
N THR A 26 14.26 4.04 9.00
CA THR A 26 13.41 4.42 10.15
C THR A 26 13.21 3.30 11.16
N PHE A 27 13.38 2.03 10.77
CA PHE A 27 13.27 0.89 11.70
C PHE A 27 14.58 0.59 12.44
N GLY A 28 15.65 1.33 12.14
CA GLY A 28 16.93 1.29 12.86
C GLY A 28 17.79 0.05 12.61
N GLY A 29 19.00 0.07 13.18
CA GLY A 29 20.01 -0.98 12.97
C GLY A 29 19.61 -2.38 13.48
N SER A 30 18.70 -2.45 14.47
CA SER A 30 18.20 -3.72 14.99
C SER A 30 17.35 -4.50 13.98
N PHE A 31 16.63 -3.80 13.10
CA PHE A 31 15.95 -4.38 11.95
C PHE A 31 16.92 -4.61 10.78
N LEU A 32 17.71 -3.60 10.42
CA LEU A 32 18.59 -3.67 9.25
C LEU A 32 19.66 -4.76 9.34
N SER A 33 20.09 -5.12 10.55
CA SER A 33 20.98 -6.28 10.79
C SER A 33 20.34 -7.64 10.49
N LYS A 34 19.01 -7.70 10.42
CA LYS A 34 18.21 -8.89 10.10
C LYS A 34 17.58 -8.83 8.71
N PHE A 35 17.79 -7.74 7.99
CA PHE A 35 17.31 -7.56 6.62
C PHE A 35 18.45 -7.86 5.65
N GLU A 36 18.15 -8.59 4.59
CA GLU A 36 19.10 -8.96 3.55
C GLU A 36 18.42 -8.87 2.19
N CYS A 37 19.16 -8.45 1.17
CA CYS A 37 18.74 -8.50 -0.22
C CYS A 37 19.58 -9.53 -0.96
N SER A 38 18.97 -10.66 -1.32
CA SER A 38 19.57 -11.64 -2.23
C SER A 38 19.25 -11.27 -3.67
N GLN A 39 20.27 -11.28 -4.53
CA GLN A 39 20.17 -11.00 -5.95
C GLN A 39 20.79 -12.16 -6.72
N MET A 40 20.20 -12.49 -7.88
CA MET A 40 20.74 -13.45 -8.82
C MET A 40 20.20 -13.16 -10.23
N PRO A 41 20.89 -13.60 -11.29
CA PRO A 41 20.40 -13.51 -12.66
C PRO A 41 19.30 -14.54 -12.88
N HIS A 42 18.05 -14.08 -12.97
CA HIS A 42 16.91 -14.95 -13.27
C HIS A 42 15.80 -14.16 -14.00
N PRO A 43 15.24 -14.67 -15.11
CA PRO A 43 14.22 -13.95 -15.90
C PRO A 43 13.02 -13.48 -15.07
N LEU A 44 12.51 -14.34 -14.17
CA LEU A 44 11.41 -13.97 -13.27
C LEU A 44 11.75 -12.76 -12.38
N LEU A 45 13.01 -12.61 -11.96
CA LEU A 45 13.45 -11.53 -11.08
C LEU A 45 13.65 -10.19 -11.84
N GLU A 46 13.51 -10.18 -13.16
CA GLU A 46 13.43 -8.96 -13.96
C GLU A 46 12.04 -8.31 -13.86
N HIS A 47 11.01 -9.11 -13.57
CA HIS A 47 9.62 -8.67 -13.54
C HIS A 47 9.06 -8.59 -12.12
N ILE A 48 9.52 -9.45 -11.20
CA ILE A 48 8.99 -9.59 -9.85
C ILE A 48 10.12 -9.59 -8.82
N THR A 49 9.86 -9.04 -7.63
CA THR A 49 10.74 -9.16 -6.47
C THR A 49 9.99 -9.87 -5.35
N PHE A 50 10.58 -10.93 -4.81
CA PHE A 50 10.04 -11.62 -3.64
C PHE A 50 10.54 -10.96 -2.37
N VAL A 51 9.64 -10.79 -1.41
CA VAL A 51 9.97 -10.38 -0.05
C VAL A 51 9.58 -11.52 0.87
N ASP A 52 10.57 -12.28 1.32
CA ASP A 52 10.36 -13.28 2.36
C ASP A 52 10.38 -12.61 3.73
N THR A 53 9.44 -13.00 4.60
CA THR A 53 9.26 -12.37 5.91
C THR A 53 9.47 -13.41 7.00
N PRO A 54 10.04 -13.03 8.17
CA PRO A 54 10.12 -13.93 9.30
C PRO A 54 8.72 -14.46 9.67
N GLY A 55 8.62 -15.77 9.89
CA GLY A 55 7.37 -16.41 10.30
C GLY A 55 6.71 -15.69 11.47
N VAL A 56 5.38 -15.54 11.40
CA VAL A 56 4.63 -14.88 12.47
C VAL A 56 4.51 -15.85 13.64
N LEU A 57 5.07 -15.46 14.79
CA LEU A 57 5.28 -16.37 15.89
C LEU A 57 4.00 -16.49 16.73
N SER A 58 3.82 -17.64 17.38
CA SER A 58 2.74 -17.90 18.34
C SER A 58 3.26 -17.77 19.77
N GLY A 59 2.76 -16.78 20.52
CA GLY A 59 2.98 -16.65 21.97
C GLY A 59 3.64 -15.33 22.41
N GLU A 60 3.23 -14.82 23.58
CA GLU A 60 3.72 -13.54 24.13
C GLU A 60 5.24 -13.49 24.37
N LYS A 61 5.86 -14.62 24.73
CA LYS A 61 7.29 -14.68 25.08
C LYS A 61 8.24 -14.49 23.90
N GLN A 62 7.79 -14.72 22.67
CA GLN A 62 8.60 -14.48 21.47
C GLN A 62 8.40 -13.07 20.89
N ARG A 63 7.30 -12.39 21.24
CA ARG A 63 7.07 -10.98 20.87
C ARG A 63 8.08 -10.04 21.53
N THR A 64 8.39 -10.29 22.81
CA THR A 64 9.39 -9.52 23.57
C THR A 64 10.82 -9.74 23.09
N GLN A 65 11.08 -10.72 22.22
CA GLN A 65 12.41 -10.95 21.62
C GLN A 65 12.68 -10.15 20.34
N ARG A 66 11.66 -9.56 19.71
CA ARG A 66 11.88 -8.74 18.51
C ARG A 66 12.38 -7.36 18.95
N SER A 67 13.63 -7.08 18.62
CA SER A 67 14.32 -5.81 18.89
C SER A 67 13.90 -4.65 17.95
N TYR A 68 12.83 -4.83 17.18
CA TYR A 68 12.33 -3.88 16.19
C TYR A 68 10.81 -3.99 16.04
N ASP A 69 10.18 -2.94 15.53
CA ASP A 69 8.74 -2.91 15.26
C ASP A 69 8.38 -3.76 14.05
N PHE A 70 8.07 -5.04 14.29
CA PHE A 70 7.68 -5.96 13.23
C PHE A 70 6.39 -5.53 12.52
N THR A 71 5.39 -5.01 13.25
CA THR A 71 4.10 -4.65 12.64
C THR A 71 4.29 -3.44 11.71
N GLY A 72 5.08 -2.46 12.13
CA GLY A 72 5.46 -1.32 11.29
C GLY A 72 6.21 -1.73 10.03
N VAL A 73 7.19 -2.65 10.15
CA VAL A 73 7.94 -3.18 8.99
C VAL A 73 7.00 -3.86 7.99
N ILE A 74 6.16 -4.79 8.46
CA ILE A 74 5.20 -5.49 7.57
C ILE A 74 4.24 -4.50 6.92
N SER A 75 3.74 -3.52 7.66
CA SER A 75 2.86 -2.47 7.12
C SER A 75 3.57 -1.63 6.05
N TRP A 76 4.87 -1.36 6.23
CA TRP A 76 5.67 -0.60 5.26
C TRP A 76 5.83 -1.34 3.92
N PHE A 77 6.10 -2.66 3.97
CA PHE A 77 6.18 -3.51 2.77
C PHE A 77 4.82 -3.67 2.11
N ALA A 78 3.78 -3.92 2.91
CA ALA A 78 2.43 -4.08 2.43
C ALA A 78 1.90 -2.86 1.65
N ALA A 79 2.28 -1.65 2.06
CA ALA A 79 1.91 -0.44 1.34
C ALA A 79 2.53 -0.36 -0.07
N LYS A 80 3.58 -1.14 -0.36
CA LYS A 80 4.36 -1.09 -1.60
C LYS A 80 4.26 -2.35 -2.46
N CYS A 81 3.87 -3.48 -1.89
CA CYS A 81 3.72 -4.72 -2.65
C CYS A 81 2.48 -4.68 -3.54
N ASP A 82 2.51 -5.48 -4.60
CA ASP A 82 1.39 -5.68 -5.51
C ASP A 82 0.54 -6.91 -5.14
N LEU A 83 1.13 -7.88 -4.41
CA LEU A 83 0.46 -9.06 -3.87
C LEU A 83 1.00 -9.40 -2.48
N ILE A 84 0.09 -9.78 -1.57
CA ILE A 84 0.42 -10.34 -0.25
C ILE A 84 -0.10 -11.77 -0.20
N LEU A 85 0.81 -12.73 -0.07
CA LEU A 85 0.45 -14.13 0.17
C LEU A 85 0.44 -14.40 1.67
N LEU A 86 -0.71 -14.85 2.19
CA LEU A 86 -0.84 -15.34 3.55
C LEU A 86 -0.83 -16.87 3.51
N LEU A 87 0.23 -17.47 4.04
CA LEU A 87 0.42 -18.92 4.02
C LEU A 87 -0.13 -19.54 5.30
N PHE A 88 -0.88 -20.63 5.16
CA PHE A 88 -1.44 -21.38 6.27
C PHE A 88 -1.10 -22.86 6.10
N ASP A 89 -0.55 -23.47 7.16
CA ASP A 89 -0.34 -24.90 7.22
C ASP A 89 -1.60 -25.56 7.82
N PRO A 90 -2.34 -26.39 7.06
CA PRO A 90 -3.55 -27.04 7.55
C PRO A 90 -3.29 -28.00 8.72
N HIS A 91 -2.06 -28.47 8.90
CA HIS A 91 -1.69 -29.35 10.01
C HIS A 91 -1.41 -28.58 11.32
N LYS A 92 -1.34 -27.25 11.29
CA LYS A 92 -0.99 -26.38 12.44
C LYS A 92 -1.88 -25.13 12.50
N LEU A 93 -3.19 -25.28 12.34
CA LEU A 93 -4.17 -24.18 12.34
C LEU A 93 -4.36 -23.54 13.74
N ASP A 94 -3.32 -22.91 14.28
CA ASP A 94 -3.37 -21.97 15.40
C ASP A 94 -3.10 -20.55 14.91
N ILE A 95 -4.12 -19.69 14.93
CA ILE A 95 -3.99 -18.29 14.50
C ILE A 95 -3.49 -17.46 15.68
N SER A 96 -2.20 -17.13 15.67
CA SER A 96 -1.59 -16.34 16.74
C SER A 96 -2.15 -14.91 16.80
N ASP A 97 -2.12 -14.30 17.97
CA ASP A 97 -2.56 -12.92 18.14
C ASP A 97 -1.63 -11.92 17.40
N GLU A 98 -0.38 -12.28 17.07
CA GLU A 98 0.54 -11.41 16.30
C GLU A 98 0.11 -11.42 14.83
N PHE A 99 -0.29 -12.58 14.35
CA PHE A 99 -0.86 -12.77 13.02
C PHE A 99 -2.20 -12.03 12.88
N LYS A 100 -3.06 -12.05 13.91
CA LYS A 100 -4.27 -11.22 13.94
C LYS A 100 -3.95 -9.72 13.83
N ARG A 101 -2.91 -9.23 14.50
CA ARG A 101 -2.51 -7.80 14.42
C ARG A 101 -1.98 -7.42 13.04
N VAL A 102 -1.15 -8.28 12.44
CA VAL A 102 -0.68 -8.10 11.06
C VAL A 102 -1.87 -8.08 10.10
N ILE A 103 -2.80 -9.03 10.22
CA ILE A 103 -4.01 -9.04 9.40
C ILE A 103 -4.84 -7.76 9.59
N SER A 104 -5.08 -7.34 10.84
CA SER A 104 -5.79 -6.09 11.14
C SER A 104 -5.12 -4.86 10.51
N SER A 105 -3.79 -4.79 10.50
CA SER A 105 -3.06 -3.66 9.90
C SER A 105 -3.12 -3.67 8.37
N LEU A 106 -3.41 -4.82 7.75
CA LEU A 106 -3.44 -5.01 6.30
C LEU A 106 -4.82 -4.84 5.65
N ARG A 107 -5.91 -4.75 6.42
CA ARG A 107 -7.32 -4.61 5.92
C ARG A 107 -7.69 -5.62 4.81
N LEU A 108 -7.19 -6.86 4.89
CA LEU A 108 -7.41 -7.90 3.89
C LEU A 108 -8.69 -8.72 4.13
N MET A 109 -9.12 -9.51 3.14
CA MET A 109 -10.44 -10.17 3.07
C MET A 109 -10.36 -11.70 3.29
N ARG A 110 -11.51 -12.37 3.39
CA ARG A 110 -11.69 -13.72 4.01
C ARG A 110 -11.41 -14.91 3.09
N VAL A 111 -10.98 -16.09 3.59
CA VAL A 111 -11.43 -17.45 3.12
C VAL A 111 -11.25 -18.63 4.14
N TYR A 112 -12.13 -19.63 3.98
CA TYR A 112 -12.55 -20.90 4.63
C TYR A 112 -12.58 -21.17 6.17
N GLY A 113 -13.78 -21.54 6.67
CA GLY A 113 -14.02 -22.33 7.88
C GLY A 113 -13.68 -21.69 9.24
N ALA A 114 -12.89 -22.40 10.05
CA ALA A 114 -12.39 -21.90 11.35
C ALA A 114 -11.39 -20.75 11.19
N LEU A 115 -10.66 -20.74 10.06
CA LEU A 115 -9.80 -19.64 9.64
C LEU A 115 -10.64 -18.38 9.38
N MET A 116 -11.75 -18.49 8.64
CA MET A 116 -12.69 -17.37 8.40
C MET A 116 -13.36 -16.85 9.65
N TRP A 117 -13.73 -17.72 10.57
CA TRP A 117 -14.37 -17.29 11.81
C TRP A 117 -13.42 -16.42 12.63
N SER A 118 -12.15 -16.80 12.67
CA SER A 118 -11.11 -16.07 13.39
C SER A 118 -10.65 -14.80 12.65
N LEU A 119 -10.49 -14.84 11.31
CA LEU A 119 -10.20 -13.67 10.49
C LEU A 119 -11.37 -12.66 10.46
N GLY A 120 -12.61 -13.14 10.43
CA GLY A 120 -13.81 -12.31 10.35
C GLY A 120 -14.02 -11.41 11.56
N LYS A 121 -13.58 -11.84 12.76
CA LYS A 121 -13.56 -10.99 13.97
C LYS A 121 -12.53 -9.86 13.89
N VAL A 122 -11.55 -9.96 12.99
CA VAL A 122 -10.34 -9.12 12.96
C VAL A 122 -10.41 -8.08 11.82
N LEU A 123 -11.18 -8.33 10.75
CA LEU A 123 -11.05 -7.62 9.47
C LEU A 123 -12.20 -6.71 9.05
N ASN A 124 -13.41 -6.88 9.59
CA ASN A 124 -14.56 -5.97 9.42
C ASN A 124 -14.78 -5.40 7.98
N THR A 125 -14.72 -6.24 6.93
CA THR A 125 -15.02 -5.88 5.53
C THR A 125 -15.91 -6.93 4.82
N PRO A 126 -16.72 -6.54 3.81
CA PRO A 126 -17.74 -7.41 3.20
C PRO A 126 -17.25 -8.32 2.05
N GLU A 127 -16.07 -8.08 1.48
CA GLU A 127 -15.54 -8.79 0.31
C GLU A 127 -14.76 -10.09 0.69
N VAL A 128 -14.64 -11.05 -0.25
CA VAL A 128 -14.03 -12.38 -0.04
C VAL A 128 -12.70 -12.48 -0.80
N SER A 129 -11.62 -12.92 -0.14
CA SER A 129 -10.31 -13.15 -0.78
C SER A 129 -10.29 -14.43 -1.62
N ARG A 130 -9.27 -14.62 -2.47
CA ARG A 130 -8.98 -15.90 -3.14
C ARG A 130 -8.08 -16.74 -2.21
N VAL A 131 -8.36 -18.03 -2.05
CA VAL A 131 -7.47 -18.97 -1.37
C VAL A 131 -7.08 -20.08 -2.31
N TYR A 132 -5.78 -20.33 -2.36
CA TYR A 132 -5.15 -21.37 -3.15
C TYR A 132 -4.91 -22.60 -2.27
N ILE A 133 -5.45 -23.74 -2.67
CA ILE A 133 -5.32 -24.99 -1.91
C ILE A 133 -4.37 -25.92 -2.64
N GLY A 134 -3.22 -26.23 -2.04
CA GLY A 134 -2.24 -27.12 -2.67
C GLY A 134 -1.03 -27.43 -1.81
N SER A 135 -0.13 -28.24 -2.38
CA SER A 135 1.19 -28.54 -1.81
C SER A 135 2.27 -27.84 -2.62
N PHE A 136 2.66 -26.64 -2.23
CA PHE A 136 3.59 -25.78 -2.97
C PHE A 136 5.06 -26.15 -2.68
N ASN A 137 5.49 -27.33 -3.12
CA ASN A 137 6.88 -27.79 -3.06
C ASN A 137 7.25 -28.61 -4.30
N ASP A 138 8.51 -29.00 -4.40
CA ASP A 138 9.09 -29.77 -5.51
C ASP A 138 8.83 -31.29 -5.42
N LYS A 139 8.11 -31.75 -4.39
CA LYS A 139 7.83 -33.17 -4.18
C LYS A 139 6.49 -33.54 -4.83
N PRO A 140 6.36 -34.79 -5.29
CA PRO A 140 5.09 -35.30 -5.79
C PRO A 140 3.98 -35.17 -4.74
N VAL A 141 2.76 -34.81 -5.19
CA VAL A 141 1.58 -34.82 -4.33
C VAL A 141 1.41 -36.23 -3.76
N ASN A 142 1.28 -36.32 -2.43
CA ASN A 142 0.97 -37.58 -1.78
C ASN A 142 -0.48 -37.97 -2.11
N GLU A 143 -0.66 -38.81 -3.14
CA GLU A 143 -1.98 -39.23 -3.62
C GLU A 143 -2.81 -39.94 -2.54
N ALA A 144 -2.16 -40.62 -1.58
CA ALA A 144 -2.85 -41.25 -0.46
C ALA A 144 -3.42 -40.23 0.55
N ALA A 145 -2.80 -39.05 0.69
CA ALA A 145 -3.28 -37.98 1.55
C ALA A 145 -4.26 -37.02 0.83
N ALA A 146 -4.09 -36.83 -0.48
CA ALA A 146 -4.92 -35.95 -1.30
C ALA A 146 -6.25 -36.62 -1.72
N GLY A 147 -6.28 -37.95 -1.82
CA GLY A 147 -7.44 -38.68 -2.35
C GLY A 147 -7.65 -38.49 -3.85
N PRO A 148 -8.64 -39.16 -4.46
CA PRO A 148 -8.79 -39.24 -5.92
C PRO A 148 -9.12 -37.90 -6.61
N VAL A 149 -9.66 -36.92 -5.89
CA VAL A 149 -10.01 -35.58 -6.40
C VAL A 149 -8.98 -34.51 -6.00
N GLY A 150 -8.16 -34.78 -4.97
CA GLY A 150 -7.27 -33.77 -4.40
C GLY A 150 -6.07 -33.42 -5.29
N LYS A 151 -5.57 -34.38 -6.08
CA LYS A 151 -4.45 -34.12 -7.00
C LYS A 151 -4.83 -33.11 -8.08
N GLU A 152 -5.92 -33.37 -8.80
CA GLU A 152 -6.43 -32.48 -9.85
C GLU A 152 -6.77 -31.08 -9.29
N LEU A 153 -7.38 -31.03 -8.09
CA LEU A 153 -7.65 -29.77 -7.41
C LEU A 153 -6.36 -29.01 -7.08
N PHE A 154 -5.35 -29.67 -6.52
CA PHE A 154 -4.09 -29.01 -6.14
C PHE A 154 -3.33 -28.51 -7.36
N GLU A 155 -3.27 -29.30 -8.43
CA GLU A 155 -2.64 -28.90 -9.69
C GLU A 155 -3.36 -27.68 -10.29
N LYS A 156 -4.69 -27.71 -10.34
CA LYS A 156 -5.50 -26.59 -10.82
C LYS A 156 -5.31 -25.31 -9.99
N GLU A 157 -5.28 -25.42 -8.66
CA GLU A 157 -5.08 -24.29 -7.76
C GLU A 157 -3.64 -23.72 -7.83
N GLN A 158 -2.65 -24.58 -8.13
CA GLN A 158 -1.28 -24.14 -8.42
C GLN A 158 -1.21 -23.39 -9.74
N ASP A 159 -1.84 -23.89 -10.79
CA ASP A 159 -1.90 -23.22 -12.09
C ASP A 159 -2.60 -21.86 -11.98
N ASP A 160 -3.74 -21.79 -11.28
CA ASP A 160 -4.44 -20.54 -11.03
C ASP A 160 -3.55 -19.53 -10.28
N LEU A 161 -2.79 -19.96 -9.27
CA LEU A 161 -1.84 -19.10 -8.56
C LEU A 161 -0.73 -18.62 -9.49
N LEU A 162 -0.16 -19.51 -10.32
CA LEU A 162 0.91 -19.16 -11.26
C LEU A 162 0.43 -18.13 -12.29
N LEU A 163 -0.77 -18.30 -12.83
CA LEU A 163 -1.39 -17.31 -13.74
C LEU A 163 -1.52 -15.95 -13.04
N ASP A 164 -1.99 -15.95 -11.80
CA ASP A 164 -2.12 -14.70 -11.03
C ASP A 164 -0.77 -14.03 -10.76
N LEU A 165 0.28 -14.82 -10.48
CA LEU A 165 1.65 -14.33 -10.31
C LEU A 165 2.22 -13.73 -11.59
N ILE A 166 2.00 -14.39 -12.74
CA ILE A 166 2.45 -13.93 -14.06
C ILE A 166 1.78 -12.60 -14.44
N ASP A 167 0.52 -12.41 -14.05
CA ASP A 167 -0.23 -11.19 -14.32
C ASP A 167 0.13 -10.00 -13.42
N ILE A 168 0.91 -10.20 -12.34
CA ILE A 168 1.28 -9.15 -11.38
C ILE A 168 1.89 -7.92 -12.08
N PRO A 169 2.90 -8.02 -12.95
CA PRO A 169 3.55 -6.84 -13.53
C PRO A 169 2.57 -5.98 -14.33
N LYS A 170 1.63 -6.60 -15.04
CA LYS A 170 0.57 -5.91 -15.79
C LYS A 170 -0.38 -5.20 -14.82
N LYS A 171 -0.90 -5.91 -13.83
CA LYS A 171 -1.79 -5.35 -12.79
C LYS A 171 -1.11 -4.22 -11.99
N ALA A 172 0.19 -4.33 -11.74
CA ALA A 172 0.99 -3.35 -11.01
C ALA A 172 1.12 -2.03 -11.78
N CYS A 173 1.28 -2.07 -13.10
CA CYS A 173 1.31 -0.87 -13.94
C CYS A 173 0.00 -0.08 -13.83
N ASP A 174 -1.13 -0.76 -14.06
CA ASP A 174 -2.46 -0.15 -13.96
C ASP A 174 -2.72 0.42 -12.56
N ARG A 175 -2.35 -0.33 -11.51
CA ARG A 175 -2.44 0.12 -10.12
C ARG A 175 -1.61 1.38 -9.85
N ARG A 176 -0.36 1.43 -10.32
CA ARG A 176 0.53 2.59 -10.12
C ARG A 176 0.00 3.83 -10.82
N ILE A 177 -0.53 3.68 -12.04
CA ILE A 177 -1.16 4.79 -12.77
C ILE A 177 -2.39 5.29 -12.00
N ASN A 178 -3.24 4.38 -11.52
CA ASN A 178 -4.41 4.74 -10.72
C ASN A 178 -4.04 5.46 -9.41
N GLU A 179 -3.03 5.00 -8.69
CA GLU A 179 -2.54 5.68 -7.48
C GLU A 179 -1.92 7.05 -7.79
N PHE A 180 -1.22 7.18 -8.91
CA PHE A 180 -0.71 8.46 -9.39
C PHE A 180 -1.85 9.44 -9.71
N VAL A 181 -2.89 9.00 -10.42
CA VAL A 181 -4.09 9.81 -10.70
C VAL A 181 -4.78 10.26 -9.41
N LYS A 182 -4.99 9.35 -8.44
CA LYS A 182 -5.55 9.69 -7.13
C LYS A 182 -4.71 10.76 -6.42
N ARG A 183 -3.39 10.60 -6.41
CA ARG A 183 -2.46 11.54 -5.79
C ARG A 183 -2.48 12.91 -6.48
N ALA A 184 -2.50 12.95 -7.81
CA ALA A 184 -2.58 14.19 -8.58
C ALA A 184 -3.87 14.97 -8.26
N ARG A 185 -5.02 14.28 -8.21
CA ARG A 185 -6.30 14.88 -7.79
C ARG A 185 -6.23 15.40 -6.35
N ALA A 186 -5.72 14.60 -5.42
CA ALA A 186 -5.56 15.02 -4.02
C ALA A 186 -4.67 16.27 -3.89
N ALA A 187 -3.57 16.35 -4.64
CA ALA A 187 -2.68 17.51 -4.66
C ALA A 187 -3.38 18.76 -5.23
N LYS A 188 -4.14 18.61 -6.33
CA LYS A 188 -4.95 19.69 -6.92
C LYS A 188 -5.99 20.22 -5.93
N ILE A 189 -6.73 19.33 -5.27
CA ILE A 189 -7.73 19.71 -4.25
C ILE A 189 -7.08 20.41 -3.07
N HIS A 190 -5.95 19.88 -2.58
CA HIS A 190 -5.18 20.51 -1.52
C HIS A 190 -4.77 21.94 -1.90
N ALA A 191 -4.30 22.17 -3.13
CA ALA A 191 -3.95 23.49 -3.62
C ALA A 191 -5.14 24.45 -3.65
N TYR A 192 -6.33 24.00 -4.05
CA TYR A 192 -7.54 24.80 -3.99
C TYR A 192 -7.94 25.15 -2.56
N ILE A 193 -7.89 24.20 -1.63
CA ILE A 193 -8.18 24.44 -0.21
C ILE A 193 -7.23 25.50 0.35
N MET A 194 -5.91 25.33 0.15
CA MET A 194 -4.91 26.29 0.63
C MET A 194 -5.14 27.70 0.05
N SER A 195 -5.38 27.80 -1.26
CA SER A 195 -5.63 29.09 -1.88
C SER A 195 -6.95 29.72 -1.43
N HIS A 196 -7.99 28.92 -1.18
CA HIS A 196 -9.28 29.40 -0.68
C HIS A 196 -9.14 29.96 0.73
N LEU A 197 -8.49 29.22 1.63
CA LEU A 197 -8.21 29.70 2.98
C LEU A 197 -7.36 30.98 2.97
N LYS A 198 -6.35 31.07 2.09
CA LYS A 198 -5.57 32.29 1.90
C LYS A 198 -6.42 33.47 1.41
N LYS A 199 -7.36 33.23 0.50
CA LYS A 199 -8.28 34.24 -0.05
C LYS A 199 -9.24 34.80 1.02
N GLU A 200 -9.65 33.97 1.98
CA GLU A 200 -10.51 34.37 3.10
C GLU A 200 -9.79 35.14 4.23
N MET A 201 -8.45 35.19 4.23
CA MET A 201 -7.68 35.93 5.23
C MET A 201 -7.74 37.44 5.01
N PRO A 202 -7.90 38.25 6.08
CA PRO A 202 -7.90 39.70 5.98
C PRO A 202 -6.48 40.24 5.79
N ALA A 203 -6.33 41.29 4.96
CA ALA A 203 -5.02 41.87 4.66
C ALA A 203 -4.36 42.59 5.85
N LEU A 204 -5.15 43.27 6.71
CA LEU A 204 -4.63 44.23 7.68
C LEU A 204 -4.81 43.79 9.15
N MET A 205 -6.06 43.61 9.61
CA MET A 205 -6.37 43.33 11.02
C MET A 205 -7.31 42.14 11.18
N GLY A 206 -7.26 41.49 12.35
CA GLY A 206 -8.16 40.38 12.69
C GLY A 206 -7.70 39.00 12.20
N LYS A 207 -6.46 38.86 11.69
CA LYS A 207 -5.90 37.60 11.15
C LYS A 207 -6.10 36.40 12.08
N ALA A 208 -5.72 36.53 13.36
CA ALA A 208 -5.88 35.44 14.34
C ALA A 208 -7.34 35.04 14.57
N LYS A 209 -8.27 36.00 14.58
CA LYS A 209 -9.70 35.73 14.73
C LYS A 209 -10.26 35.03 13.48
N THR A 210 -9.87 35.48 12.30
CA THR A 210 -10.29 34.86 11.03
C THR A 210 -9.72 33.46 10.87
N GLN A 211 -8.45 33.23 11.19
CA GLN A 211 -7.86 31.89 11.14
C GLN A 211 -8.62 30.92 12.06
N ARG A 212 -8.92 31.32 13.31
CA ARG A 212 -9.76 30.48 14.19
C ARG A 212 -11.12 30.20 13.58
N ARG A 213 -11.81 31.22 13.05
CA ARG A 213 -13.11 31.05 12.37
C ARG A 213 -13.04 30.07 11.20
N LEU A 214 -12.00 30.16 10.37
CA LEU A 214 -11.80 29.27 9.22
C LEU A 214 -11.50 27.84 9.67
N MET A 215 -10.68 27.68 10.72
CA MET A 215 -10.44 26.37 11.33
C MET A 215 -11.71 25.78 11.91
N ASP A 216 -12.50 26.58 12.65
CA ASP A 216 -13.74 26.14 13.31
C ASP A 216 -14.77 25.64 12.29
N ASN A 217 -14.86 26.30 11.14
CA ASN A 217 -15.83 26.04 10.07
C ASN A 217 -15.21 25.34 8.83
N LEU A 218 -14.13 24.57 9.02
CA LEU A 218 -13.35 24.02 7.90
C LEU A 218 -14.18 23.13 6.95
N GLU A 219 -15.18 22.41 7.47
CA GLU A 219 -16.10 21.60 6.67
C GLU A 219 -16.88 22.47 5.68
N THR A 220 -17.46 23.57 6.15
CA THR A 220 -18.14 24.57 5.29
C THR A 220 -17.19 25.18 4.27
N GLU A 221 -15.92 25.42 4.64
CA GLU A 221 -14.93 25.93 3.68
C GLU A 221 -14.59 24.88 2.60
N PHE A 222 -14.55 23.59 2.95
CA PHE A 222 -14.38 22.51 1.96
C PHE A 222 -15.56 22.43 1.00
N GLU A 223 -16.80 22.54 1.50
CA GLU A 223 -17.99 22.56 0.64
C GLU A 223 -17.98 23.74 -0.35
N LYS A 224 -17.51 24.92 0.06
CA LYS A 224 -17.37 26.07 -0.85
C LYS A 224 -16.39 25.75 -1.98
N VAL A 225 -15.22 25.21 -1.65
CA VAL A 225 -14.21 24.79 -2.63
C VAL A 225 -14.79 23.73 -3.57
N GLN A 226 -15.51 22.75 -3.01
CA GLN A 226 -16.15 21.71 -3.78
C GLN A 226 -17.11 22.28 -4.83
N ARG A 227 -17.96 23.22 -4.43
CA ARG A 227 -18.95 23.86 -5.31
C ARG A 227 -18.30 24.79 -6.33
N GLU A 228 -17.31 25.59 -5.93
CA GLU A 228 -16.62 26.56 -6.80
C GLU A 228 -15.88 25.88 -7.95
N TYR A 229 -15.26 24.72 -7.70
CA TYR A 229 -14.43 24.02 -8.69
C TYR A 229 -15.04 22.71 -9.19
N HIS A 230 -16.30 22.42 -8.86
CA HIS A 230 -17.03 21.20 -9.26
C HIS A 230 -16.29 19.89 -8.94
N LEU A 231 -15.77 19.79 -7.72
CA LEU A 231 -14.94 18.67 -7.30
C LEU A 231 -15.77 17.54 -6.67
N PRO A 232 -15.36 16.26 -6.83
CA PRO A 232 -16.02 15.15 -6.14
C PRO A 232 -15.79 15.21 -4.62
N ALA A 233 -16.85 15.03 -3.82
CA ALA A 233 -16.74 15.03 -2.36
C ALA A 233 -15.77 13.94 -1.85
N GLY A 234 -15.76 12.78 -2.50
CA GLY A 234 -14.92 11.63 -2.10
C GLY A 234 -13.42 11.85 -2.26
N ASP A 235 -13.00 12.88 -3.00
CA ASP A 235 -11.58 13.20 -3.18
C ASP A 235 -11.06 14.18 -2.10
N PHE A 236 -11.92 14.71 -1.23
CA PHE A 236 -11.51 15.61 -0.15
C PHE A 236 -10.89 14.86 1.03
N PRO A 237 -9.89 15.46 1.71
CA PRO A 237 -9.28 14.86 2.88
C PRO A 237 -10.25 14.88 4.09
N ASN A 238 -9.98 14.02 5.09
CA ASN A 238 -10.71 14.06 6.35
C ASN A 238 -10.52 15.42 7.06
N VAL A 239 -11.63 16.07 7.41
CA VAL A 239 -11.66 17.45 7.92
C VAL A 239 -10.96 17.56 9.28
N GLU A 240 -11.17 16.60 10.17
CA GLU A 240 -10.60 16.62 11.53
C GLU A 240 -9.08 16.50 11.48
N HIS A 241 -8.58 15.52 10.73
CA HIS A 241 -7.14 15.33 10.54
C HIS A 241 -6.51 16.54 9.86
N PHE A 242 -7.17 17.09 8.83
CA PHE A 242 -6.70 18.29 8.16
C PHE A 242 -6.61 19.48 9.11
N ARG A 243 -7.62 19.69 9.96
CA ARG A 243 -7.67 20.75 10.97
C ARG A 243 -6.53 20.62 11.97
N GLU A 244 -6.23 19.41 12.43
CA GLU A 244 -5.12 19.14 13.36
C GLU A 244 -3.78 19.56 12.74
N VAL A 245 -3.53 19.15 11.49
CA VAL A 245 -2.29 19.51 10.77
C VAL A 245 -2.25 21.02 10.51
N LEU A 246 -3.35 21.59 10.01
CA LEU A 246 -3.47 23.02 9.68
C LEU A 246 -3.23 23.92 10.89
N SER A 247 -3.59 23.49 12.10
CA SER A 247 -3.40 24.25 13.35
C SER A 247 -1.95 24.64 13.64
N ARG A 248 -0.99 23.94 13.04
CA ARG A 248 0.45 24.15 13.20
C ARG A 248 1.01 25.20 12.24
N TYR A 249 0.17 25.75 11.35
CA TYR A 249 0.55 26.70 10.32
C TYR A 249 -0.19 28.03 10.46
N ASN A 250 0.39 29.08 9.91
CA ASN A 250 -0.25 30.38 9.75
C ASN A 250 -0.79 30.48 8.32
N ILE A 251 -2.12 30.62 8.18
CA ILE A 251 -2.80 30.65 6.87
C ILE A 251 -2.38 31.89 6.07
N ASP A 252 -1.95 32.97 6.74
CA ASP A 252 -1.49 34.16 6.04
C ASP A 252 -0.14 33.95 5.33
N ASP A 253 0.59 32.87 5.60
CA ASP A 253 1.84 32.58 4.89
C ASP A 253 1.60 31.73 3.63
N PHE A 254 0.37 31.31 3.37
CA PHE A 254 0.04 30.48 2.22
C PHE A 254 0.14 31.23 0.90
N GLU A 255 0.56 30.51 -0.13
CA GLU A 255 0.60 31.01 -1.49
C GLU A 255 -0.80 31.06 -2.12
N LYS A 256 -0.97 32.00 -3.05
CA LYS A 256 -2.16 32.03 -3.92
C LYS A 256 -2.05 30.93 -4.97
N LEU A 257 -3.19 30.46 -5.46
CA LEU A 257 -3.26 29.51 -6.57
C LEU A 257 -2.48 30.03 -7.78
N LYS A 258 -1.71 29.15 -8.41
CA LYS A 258 -1.02 29.42 -9.68
C LYS A 258 -1.76 28.69 -10.80
N PRO A 259 -2.59 29.37 -11.62
CA PRO A 259 -3.45 28.71 -12.61
C PRO A 259 -2.68 27.84 -13.60
N LYS A 260 -1.47 28.26 -14.00
CA LYS A 260 -0.60 27.47 -14.89
C LYS A 260 -0.22 26.10 -14.32
N MET A 261 -0.02 25.99 -13.00
CA MET A 261 0.32 24.71 -12.36
C MET A 261 -0.88 23.78 -12.30
N ILE A 262 -2.09 24.33 -12.09
CA ILE A 262 -3.33 23.57 -12.13
C ILE A 262 -3.60 23.08 -13.55
N GLN A 263 -3.43 23.94 -14.55
CA GLN A 263 -3.60 23.57 -15.94
C GLN A 263 -2.65 22.41 -16.33
N ALA A 264 -1.39 22.45 -15.90
CA ALA A 264 -0.46 21.35 -16.16
C ALA A 264 -0.92 20.00 -15.57
N VAL A 265 -1.55 20.01 -14.38
CA VAL A 265 -2.13 18.79 -13.80
C VAL A 265 -3.36 18.35 -14.57
N ASP A 266 -4.19 19.28 -15.02
CA ASP A 266 -5.40 18.98 -15.80
C ASP A 266 -5.07 18.44 -17.20
N ASP A 267 -4.06 18.99 -17.86
CA ASP A 267 -3.58 18.51 -19.14
C ASP A 267 -2.99 17.10 -19.00
N MET A 268 -2.21 16.87 -17.94
CA MET A 268 -1.64 15.55 -17.64
C MET A 268 -2.74 14.50 -17.38
N LEU A 269 -3.77 14.85 -16.62
CA LEU A 269 -4.89 13.95 -16.33
C LEU A 269 -5.79 13.72 -17.56
N GLY A 270 -5.99 14.74 -18.39
CA GLY A 270 -6.89 14.73 -19.53
C GLY A 270 -6.30 14.16 -20.82
N TYR A 271 -4.99 14.29 -21.03
CA TYR A 271 -4.32 13.93 -22.28
C TYR A 271 -3.14 13.00 -22.08
N ASP A 272 -2.16 13.37 -21.24
CA ASP A 272 -0.88 12.64 -21.15
C ASP A 272 -1.07 11.22 -20.59
N ILE A 273 -1.85 11.05 -19.52
CA ILE A 273 -2.11 9.72 -18.93
C ILE A 273 -2.91 8.82 -19.90
N PRO A 274 -4.02 9.27 -20.49
CA PRO A 274 -4.71 8.49 -21.52
C PRO A 274 -3.83 8.11 -22.72
N GLU A 275 -2.95 9.00 -23.17
CA GLU A 275 -2.00 8.71 -24.25
C GLU A 275 -0.97 7.66 -23.84
N LEU A 276 -0.39 7.81 -22.65
CA LEU A 276 0.53 6.84 -22.07
C LEU A 276 -0.10 5.44 -21.97
N LEU A 277 -1.36 5.35 -21.53
CA LEU A 277 -2.10 4.08 -21.44
C LEU A 277 -2.34 3.41 -22.80
N LYS A 278 -2.43 4.18 -23.90
CA LYS A 278 -2.50 3.59 -25.26
C LYS A 278 -1.20 2.89 -25.62
N ASN A 279 -0.06 3.47 -25.22
CA ASN A 279 1.26 2.91 -25.51
C ASN A 279 1.59 1.68 -24.64
N PHE A 280 0.91 1.51 -23.50
CA PHE A 280 1.03 0.32 -22.66
C PHE A 280 0.20 -0.89 -23.15
N ARG A 281 -0.61 -0.76 -24.21
CA ARG A 281 -1.28 -1.91 -24.82
C ARG A 281 -0.27 -2.81 -25.54
N ASN A 282 0.20 -3.77 -24.73
CA ASN A 282 0.75 -5.10 -24.97
C ASN A 282 2.10 -5.27 -25.69
N ILE A 283 3.07 -5.79 -24.94
CA ILE A 283 4.32 -6.41 -25.44
C ILE A 283 4.08 -7.92 -25.69
N TYR A 284 2.89 -8.43 -25.34
CA TYR A 284 2.50 -9.83 -25.41
C TYR A 284 1.09 -10.03 -26.04
N ASP A 285 0.57 -9.08 -26.83
CA ASP A 285 -0.46 -9.36 -27.86
C ASP A 285 0.25 -9.65 -29.19
#